data_AF-A0A5N5FY16-F1
#
_entry.id   AF-A0A5N5FY16-F1
#
_cell.length_a   1.000
_cell.length_b   1.000
_cell.length_c   1.000
_cell.angle_alpha   90.00
_cell.angle_beta   90.00
_cell.angle_gamma   90.00
#
_symmetry.space_group_name_H-M   'P 1'
#
loop_
_entity.id
_entity.type
_entity.pdbx_description
1 polymer ?
#
loop_
_entity_poly.entity_id
_entity_poly.type
_entity_poly.pdbx_seq_one_letter_code
_entity_poly.pdbx_strand_id
1 'polypeptide(L)'
;MEHLPVEVIGNILSRLKAARDVVIASATSAPVIAWLMYTRDTLRQLHYNVRTTPIVNIIEKCSRQKLEVLALAYNSVTGVEPSYEKFPCLKSLSLSYVSISAWDLSLLLTACPKLQNLALINPDIAMSDAQATMELNSPSLKDIYVEAVSLDKFILEADSIENLHLKDCTLELFELIGKGSLRVLKIDDVSVLHLDIGDNTENLQIVDVSSFTIMWPKFYNMISKSSNLKRLRLWGVVFDDEDGVVDLETVSSCFPQLSHLSLSYDLKDVCGLQGSSHLENVVVLELGWTIISELFSDWVAGFLERCPNLKKLVIFGVVSEAKSHEECRILASFTSSIVRLMRKYLHVEVQFDYE
;
A
#
# COMPACT_ATOMS: atom_id res chain seq x y z
N MET A 1 24.83 -8.92 36.05
CA MET A 1 25.61 -9.54 34.95
C MET A 1 26.96 -8.85 34.91
N GLU A 2 28.04 -9.63 34.96
CA GLU A 2 29.43 -9.16 34.99
C GLU A 2 29.77 -8.32 33.76
N HIS A 3 30.53 -7.24 33.94
CA HIS A 3 30.94 -6.31 32.88
C HIS A 3 31.91 -6.97 31.90
N LEU A 4 31.38 -7.57 30.84
CA LEU A 4 32.19 -7.92 29.67
C LEU A 4 32.71 -6.64 29.00
N PRO A 5 34.01 -6.56 28.62
CA PRO A 5 34.56 -5.41 27.93
C PRO A 5 33.82 -5.13 26.61
N VAL A 6 33.56 -3.86 26.30
CA VAL A 6 32.81 -3.43 25.10
C VAL A 6 33.42 -3.99 23.80
N GLU A 7 34.74 -4.15 23.77
CA GLU A 7 35.49 -4.75 22.64
C GLU A 7 35.17 -6.24 22.44
N VAL A 8 34.91 -6.97 23.53
CA VAL A 8 34.56 -8.40 23.48
C VAL A 8 33.14 -8.57 22.95
N ILE A 9 32.21 -7.71 23.37
CA ILE A 9 30.83 -7.69 22.86
C ILE A 9 30.83 -7.33 21.36
N GLY A 10 31.57 -6.29 20.96
CA GLY A 10 31.73 -5.92 19.56
C GLY A 10 32.29 -7.04 18.69
N ASN A 11 33.29 -7.77 19.20
CA ASN A 11 33.87 -8.93 18.51
C ASN A 11 32.90 -10.11 18.39
N ILE A 12 32.13 -10.42 19.43
CA ILE A 12 31.12 -11.49 19.41
C ILE A 12 30.02 -11.15 18.40
N LEU A 13 29.52 -9.91 18.40
CA LEU A 13 28.50 -9.42 17.47
C LEU A 13 29.01 -9.38 16.01
N SER A 14 30.31 -9.15 15.79
CA SER A 14 30.90 -9.18 14.45
C SER A 14 30.99 -10.59 13.84
N ARG A 15 31.00 -11.64 14.68
CA ARG A 15 31.20 -13.04 14.28
C ARG A 15 29.91 -13.85 14.17
N LEU A 16 28.82 -13.38 14.78
CA LEU A 16 27.53 -14.05 14.73
C LEU A 16 26.72 -13.57 13.52
N LYS A 17 26.89 -14.22 12.36
CA LYS A 17 26.02 -14.01 11.18
C LYS A 17 24.52 -14.14 11.48
N ALA A 18 24.16 -14.94 12.49
CA ALA A 18 22.78 -15.27 12.87
C ALA A 18 22.26 -14.50 14.11
N ALA A 19 23.10 -13.72 14.81
CA ALA A 19 22.64 -12.93 15.97
C ALA A 19 22.30 -11.47 15.61
N ARG A 20 22.27 -11.13 14.30
CA ARG A 20 21.84 -9.81 13.81
C ARG A 20 20.43 -9.43 14.25
N ASP A 21 19.58 -10.43 14.52
CA ASP A 21 18.18 -10.24 14.91
C ASP A 21 17.93 -10.46 16.41
N VAL A 22 18.97 -10.84 17.20
CA VAL A 22 18.83 -11.36 18.58
C VAL A 22 19.51 -10.46 19.64
N VAL A 23 19.95 -9.24 19.32
CA VAL A 23 20.38 -8.27 20.35
C VAL A 23 19.14 -7.63 21.01
N ILE A 24 18.31 -8.52 21.55
CA ILE A 24 17.03 -8.33 22.20
C ILE A 24 17.30 -7.93 23.64
N ALA A 25 16.65 -6.83 24.05
CA ALA A 25 16.38 -6.42 25.42
C ALA A 25 17.60 -6.09 26.33
N SER A 26 17.69 -4.82 26.73
CA SER A 26 18.56 -4.25 27.78
C SER A 26 19.98 -3.77 27.40
N ALA A 27 20.25 -3.48 26.12
CA ALA A 27 21.51 -2.84 25.77
C ALA A 27 21.50 -1.34 26.14
N THR A 28 22.44 -0.92 26.98
CA THR A 28 22.88 0.48 27.04
C THR A 28 23.28 0.95 25.65
N SER A 29 23.19 2.24 25.32
CA SER A 29 23.56 2.75 23.99
C SER A 29 25.00 2.45 23.55
N ALA A 30 25.93 2.28 24.49
CA ALA A 30 27.36 2.21 24.20
C ALA A 30 27.81 1.01 23.33
N PRO A 31 27.44 -0.26 23.60
CA PRO A 31 27.82 -1.39 22.74
C PRO A 31 27.22 -1.31 21.34
N VAL A 32 26.00 -0.78 21.20
CA VAL A 32 25.35 -0.55 19.90
C VAL A 32 26.17 0.46 19.10
N ILE A 33 26.52 1.59 19.71
CA ILE A 33 27.36 2.62 19.07
C ILE A 33 28.73 2.04 18.69
N ALA A 34 29.38 1.29 19.57
CA ALA A 34 30.68 0.69 19.29
C ALA A 34 30.65 -0.27 18.09
N TRP A 35 29.63 -1.15 18.03
CA TRP A 35 29.43 -2.05 16.89
C TRP A 35 29.14 -1.28 15.60
N LEU A 36 28.33 -0.22 15.68
CA LEU A 36 28.06 0.63 14.55
C LEU A 36 29.37 1.27 14.05
N MET A 37 30.19 1.85 14.92
CA MET A 37 31.45 2.47 14.53
C MET A 37 32.42 1.45 13.89
N TYR A 38 32.51 0.24 14.43
CA TYR A 38 33.39 -0.81 13.90
C TYR A 38 32.96 -1.31 12.52
N THR A 39 31.66 -1.39 12.25
CA THR A 39 31.10 -1.93 10.99
C THR A 39 30.87 -0.89 9.91
N ARG A 40 31.25 0.38 10.15
CA ARG A 40 30.86 1.56 9.33
C ARG A 40 31.16 1.39 7.84
N ASP A 41 32.31 0.80 7.50
CA ASP A 41 32.83 0.74 6.14
C ASP A 41 32.38 -0.50 5.35
N THR A 42 31.67 -1.43 6.01
CA THR A 42 31.25 -2.71 5.41
C THR A 42 29.75 -2.95 5.48
N LEU A 43 29.03 -2.22 6.34
CA LEU A 43 27.60 -2.43 6.54
C LEU A 43 26.79 -1.95 5.33
N ARG A 44 26.06 -2.87 4.70
CA ARG A 44 25.15 -2.59 3.59
C ARG A 44 23.68 -2.54 3.98
N GLN A 45 23.30 -3.20 5.07
CA GLN A 45 21.92 -3.26 5.54
C GLN A 45 21.91 -3.13 7.05
N LEU A 46 21.04 -2.26 7.56
CA LEU A 46 20.82 -2.05 8.99
C LEU A 46 19.33 -2.10 9.28
N HIS A 47 18.91 -3.06 10.09
CA HIS A 47 17.57 -3.14 10.63
C HIS A 47 17.69 -2.89 12.12
N TYR A 48 17.16 -1.76 12.58
CA TYR A 48 17.33 -1.29 13.94
C TYR A 48 15.97 -1.05 14.58
N ASN A 49 15.49 -2.10 15.24
CA ASN A 49 14.18 -2.18 15.91
C ASN A 49 14.36 -2.35 17.42
N VAL A 50 15.20 -1.51 18.02
CA VAL A 50 15.52 -1.58 19.44
C VAL A 50 15.51 -0.19 20.05
N ARG A 51 14.83 -0.04 21.19
CA ARG A 51 14.93 1.15 22.03
C ARG A 51 16.17 1.05 22.91
N THR A 52 17.09 2.00 22.77
CA THR A 52 18.25 2.13 23.67
C THR A 52 18.00 3.19 24.74
N THR A 53 18.66 3.03 25.87
CA THR A 53 18.75 4.06 26.92
C THR A 53 20.21 4.47 27.12
N PRO A 54 20.56 5.76 26.90
CA PRO A 54 19.76 6.83 26.28
C PRO A 54 19.39 6.54 24.82
N ILE A 55 18.38 7.26 24.31
CA ILE A 55 17.99 7.20 22.90
C ILE A 55 19.18 7.66 22.04
N VAL A 56 19.52 6.86 21.04
CA VAL A 56 20.61 7.17 20.11
C VAL A 56 20.00 7.68 18.81
N ASN A 57 20.44 8.85 18.35
CA ASN A 57 20.14 9.29 17.00
C ASN A 57 20.95 8.46 15.99
N ILE A 58 20.34 7.38 15.51
CA ILE A 58 20.99 6.42 14.61
C ILE A 58 21.38 7.06 13.29
N ILE A 59 20.61 8.04 12.81
CA ILE A 59 20.91 8.77 11.56
C ILE A 59 22.25 9.49 11.65
N GLU A 60 22.53 10.14 12.78
CA GLU A 60 23.81 10.81 13.04
C GLU A 60 24.98 9.82 13.06
N LYS A 61 24.79 8.64 13.65
CA LYS A 61 25.86 7.64 13.81
C LYS A 61 26.02 6.70 12.62
N CYS A 62 25.06 6.68 11.69
CA CYS A 62 25.03 5.72 10.57
C CYS A 62 25.28 6.31 9.19
N SER A 63 25.78 7.55 9.10
CA SER A 63 26.25 8.13 7.84
C SER A 63 27.33 7.24 7.22
N ARG A 64 26.95 6.41 6.25
CA ARG A 64 27.78 5.30 5.77
C ARG A 64 27.80 5.26 4.26
N GLN A 65 29.00 5.17 3.71
CA GLN A 65 29.22 5.18 2.26
C GLN A 65 28.66 3.96 1.52
N LYS A 66 28.44 2.83 2.22
CA LYS A 66 27.98 1.57 1.59
C LYS A 66 26.60 1.10 2.06
N LEU A 67 25.93 1.84 2.93
CA LEU A 67 24.61 1.44 3.43
C LEU A 67 23.59 1.59 2.30
N GLU A 68 22.91 0.50 1.97
CA GLU A 68 21.91 0.40 0.90
C GLU A 68 20.49 0.26 1.45
N VAL A 69 20.34 -0.33 2.64
CA VAL A 69 19.04 -0.52 3.31
C VAL A 69 19.12 -0.05 4.76
N LEU A 70 18.18 0.77 5.16
CA LEU A 70 18.01 1.25 6.53
C LEU A 70 16.56 1.11 6.96
N ALA A 71 16.30 0.25 7.95
CA ALA A 71 15.01 0.14 8.60
C ALA A 71 15.14 0.56 10.07
N LEU A 72 14.36 1.53 10.49
CA LEU A 72 14.33 2.06 11.85
C LEU A 72 12.95 1.86 12.45
N ALA A 73 12.89 1.31 13.66
CA ALA A 73 11.64 1.16 14.37
C ALA A 73 11.72 1.59 15.84
N TYR A 74 10.68 2.30 16.31
CA TYR A 74 10.56 2.81 17.68
C TYR A 74 11.70 3.75 18.14
N ASN A 75 12.19 4.60 17.22
CA ASN A 75 13.28 5.54 17.47
C ASN A 75 12.83 6.99 17.34
N SER A 76 13.59 7.91 17.92
CA SER A 76 13.44 9.34 17.66
C SER A 76 14.56 9.81 16.73
N VAL A 77 14.17 10.49 15.65
CA VAL A 77 15.06 11.13 14.69
C VAL A 77 14.87 12.64 14.83
N THR A 78 15.93 13.33 15.22
CA THR A 78 15.92 14.79 15.43
C THR A 78 17.19 15.42 14.92
N GLY A 79 17.14 16.70 14.54
CA GLY A 79 18.34 17.46 14.20
C GLY A 79 19.08 16.87 13.00
N VAL A 80 18.35 16.48 11.96
CA VAL A 80 18.94 16.04 10.70
C VAL A 80 19.63 17.25 10.09
N GLU A 81 20.96 17.27 10.16
CA GLU A 81 21.72 18.36 9.56
C GLU A 81 21.65 18.29 8.02
N PRO A 82 21.48 19.45 7.33
CA PRO A 82 21.57 19.54 5.88
C PRO A 82 23.02 19.26 5.45
N SER A 83 23.30 17.97 5.26
CA SER A 83 24.59 17.46 4.87
C SER A 83 24.40 16.73 3.55
N TYR A 84 25.01 17.29 2.50
CA TYR A 84 24.96 16.69 1.17
C TYR A 84 25.45 15.24 1.25
N GLU A 85 24.59 14.31 0.81
CA GLU A 85 24.90 12.88 0.65
C GLU A 85 25.34 12.12 1.92
N LYS A 86 24.67 12.35 3.06
CA LYS A 86 24.90 11.54 4.28
C LYS A 86 24.78 10.03 4.04
N PHE A 87 23.94 9.64 3.07
CA PHE A 87 23.71 8.26 2.65
C PHE A 87 23.82 8.09 1.13
N PRO A 88 25.03 8.09 0.56
CA PRO A 88 25.26 8.18 -0.89
C PRO A 88 24.87 6.91 -1.67
N CYS A 89 24.62 5.79 -0.96
CA CYS A 89 24.25 4.51 -1.55
C CYS A 89 22.90 3.97 -1.06
N LEU A 90 22.17 4.71 -0.21
CA LEU A 90 20.93 4.21 0.36
C LEU A 90 19.84 4.16 -0.71
N LYS A 91 19.26 2.97 -0.88
CA LYS A 91 18.22 2.66 -1.86
C LYS A 91 16.87 2.42 -1.19
N SER A 92 16.86 1.97 0.06
CA SER A 92 15.64 1.70 0.81
C SER A 92 15.71 2.25 2.22
N LEU A 93 14.69 3.03 2.58
CA LEU A 93 14.48 3.60 3.89
C LEU A 93 13.10 3.17 4.41
N SER A 94 13.07 2.56 5.59
CA SER A 94 11.84 2.21 6.29
C SER A 94 11.84 2.83 7.67
N LEU A 95 10.77 3.55 8.01
CA LEU A 95 10.58 4.27 9.24
C LEU A 95 9.27 3.80 9.87
N SER A 96 9.35 3.00 10.95
CA SER A 96 8.19 2.42 11.60
C SER A 96 8.05 2.89 13.05
N TYR A 97 6.92 3.47 13.45
CA TYR A 97 6.75 3.95 14.83
C TYR A 97 7.87 4.90 15.28
N VAL A 98 8.44 5.66 14.34
CA VAL A 98 9.50 6.64 14.63
C VAL A 98 8.89 7.99 14.94
N SER A 99 9.50 8.72 15.88
CA SER A 99 9.17 10.12 16.12
C SER A 99 10.15 10.99 15.34
N ILE A 100 9.65 11.79 14.38
CA ILE A 100 10.45 12.62 13.48
C ILE A 100 9.69 13.89 13.12
N SER A 101 10.36 15.03 12.95
CA SER A 101 9.67 16.22 12.40
C SER A 101 9.50 16.13 10.89
N ALA A 102 8.46 16.74 10.32
CA ALA A 102 8.29 16.80 8.86
C ALA A 102 9.51 17.42 8.17
N TRP A 103 10.12 18.43 8.81
CA TRP A 103 11.36 19.06 8.36
C TRP A 103 12.56 18.09 8.35
N ASP A 104 12.79 17.36 9.44
CA ASP A 104 13.87 16.38 9.53
C ASP A 104 13.70 15.24 8.53
N LEU A 105 12.46 14.81 8.26
CA LEU A 105 12.16 13.81 7.25
C LEU A 105 12.50 14.30 5.85
N SER A 106 12.08 15.52 5.49
CA SER A 106 12.42 16.14 4.21
C SER A 106 13.95 16.24 4.03
N LEU A 107 14.67 16.73 5.04
CA LEU A 107 16.13 16.78 5.01
C LEU A 107 16.77 15.38 4.87
N LEU A 108 16.21 14.36 5.54
CA LEU A 108 16.70 12.99 5.42
C LEU A 108 16.56 12.46 3.98
N LEU A 109 15.45 12.75 3.30
CA LEU A 109 15.27 12.37 1.90
C LEU A 109 16.29 13.06 0.99
N THR A 110 16.55 14.36 1.20
CA THR A 110 17.59 15.08 0.43
C THR A 110 19.00 14.52 0.64
N ALA A 111 19.25 13.90 1.79
CA ALA A 111 20.53 13.26 2.10
C ALA A 111 20.71 11.87 1.44
N CYS A 112 19.68 11.36 0.76
CA CYS A 112 19.63 10.02 0.16
C CYS A 112 19.41 10.08 -1.37
N PRO A 113 20.42 10.47 -2.18
CA PRO A 113 20.25 10.75 -3.62
C PRO A 113 19.92 9.53 -4.50
N LYS A 114 20.04 8.30 -3.95
CA LYS A 114 19.75 7.05 -4.65
C LYS A 114 18.55 6.32 -4.07
N LEU A 115 17.75 6.98 -3.22
CA LEU A 115 16.61 6.37 -2.56
C LEU A 115 15.56 6.00 -3.60
N GLN A 116 15.20 4.72 -3.63
CA GLN A 116 14.19 4.17 -4.53
C GLN A 116 12.94 3.76 -3.78
N ASN A 117 13.10 3.27 -2.53
CA ASN A 117 11.99 2.75 -1.74
C ASN A 117 11.88 3.51 -0.41
N LEU A 118 10.71 4.06 -0.13
CA LEU A 118 10.38 4.70 1.14
C LEU A 118 9.17 4.01 1.77
N ALA A 119 9.30 3.59 3.02
CA ALA A 119 8.18 3.08 3.82
C ALA A 119 8.02 3.92 5.09
N LEU A 120 6.84 4.51 5.28
CA LEU A 120 6.44 5.26 6.45
C LEU A 120 5.30 4.49 7.13
N ILE A 121 5.54 3.90 8.30
CA ILE A 121 4.57 3.02 8.97
C ILE A 121 4.30 3.55 10.36
N ASN A 122 3.12 4.12 10.57
CA ASN A 122 2.72 4.75 11.83
C ASN A 122 3.80 5.69 12.41
N PRO A 123 4.39 6.61 11.62
CA PRO A 123 5.32 7.59 12.16
C PRO A 123 4.58 8.60 13.04
N ASP A 124 5.20 8.98 14.15
CA ASP A 124 4.80 10.13 14.97
C ASP A 124 5.47 11.37 14.37
N ILE A 125 4.75 12.05 13.47
CA ILE A 125 5.28 13.19 12.74
C ILE A 125 5.01 14.48 13.53
N ALA A 126 6.07 15.07 14.07
CA ALA A 126 5.98 16.36 14.74
C ALA A 126 5.84 17.48 13.69
N MET A 127 4.68 18.15 13.72
CA MET A 127 4.36 19.27 12.83
C MET A 127 4.69 20.61 13.49
N SER A 128 5.29 21.51 12.72
CA SER A 128 5.59 22.88 13.18
C SER A 128 4.48 23.87 12.88
N ASP A 129 3.61 23.54 11.92
CA ASP A 129 2.54 24.37 11.42
C ASP A 129 1.18 23.96 12.01
N ALA A 130 0.25 24.91 12.05
CA ALA A 130 -1.09 24.68 12.56
C ALA A 130 -1.96 23.83 11.61
N GLN A 131 -1.52 23.63 10.36
CA GLN A 131 -2.24 22.95 9.28
C GLN A 131 -1.65 21.55 8.98
N ALA A 132 -0.85 20.98 9.91
CA ALA A 132 -0.26 19.66 9.80
C ALA A 132 0.14 19.24 8.37
N THR A 133 0.91 20.10 7.67
CA THR A 133 1.27 19.90 6.26
C THR A 133 2.64 19.24 6.10
N MET A 134 2.68 18.10 5.42
CA MET A 134 3.92 17.40 5.07
C MET A 134 4.23 17.51 3.58
N GLU A 135 5.45 17.94 3.26
CA GLU A 135 5.95 18.03 1.89
C GLU A 135 7.24 17.23 1.75
N LEU A 136 7.21 16.22 0.86
CA LEU A 136 8.35 15.35 0.59
C LEU A 136 8.77 15.49 -0.87
N ASN A 137 10.07 15.68 -1.11
CA ASN A 137 10.66 15.70 -2.45
C ASN A 137 11.72 14.60 -2.56
N SER A 138 11.57 13.74 -3.57
CA SER A 138 12.61 12.77 -3.92
C SER A 138 12.57 12.39 -5.41
N PRO A 139 13.52 12.88 -6.23
CA PRO A 139 13.49 12.65 -7.68
C PRO A 139 13.83 11.20 -8.06
N SER A 140 14.50 10.44 -7.19
CA SER A 140 14.90 9.05 -7.44
C SER A 140 13.89 8.01 -6.94
N LEU A 141 12.88 8.45 -6.18
CA LEU A 141 11.92 7.56 -5.52
C LEU A 141 11.04 6.86 -6.56
N LYS A 142 10.93 5.54 -6.43
CA LYS A 142 10.15 4.67 -7.31
C LYS A 142 8.98 4.03 -6.57
N ASP A 143 9.15 3.74 -5.29
CA ASP A 143 8.20 3.02 -4.46
C ASP A 143 7.98 3.78 -3.16
N ILE A 144 6.73 4.13 -2.89
CA ILE A 144 6.34 4.66 -1.58
C ILE A 144 5.21 3.85 -0.97
N TYR A 145 5.40 3.48 0.29
CA TYR A 145 4.39 2.86 1.15
C TYR A 145 4.16 3.74 2.37
N VAL A 146 2.91 4.10 2.60
CA VAL A 146 2.50 4.95 3.72
C VAL A 146 1.36 4.25 4.43
N GLU A 147 1.56 3.97 5.72
CA GLU A 147 0.60 3.27 6.56
C GLU A 147 0.35 4.04 7.86
N ALA A 148 -0.91 4.13 8.30
CA ALA A 148 -1.26 4.70 9.60
C ALA A 148 -0.76 6.14 9.80
N VAL A 149 -0.90 6.98 8.76
CA VAL A 149 -0.53 8.41 8.80
C VAL A 149 -1.79 9.26 8.84
N SER A 150 -1.82 10.22 9.76
CA SER A 150 -2.89 11.21 9.87
C SER A 150 -2.31 12.63 9.77
N LEU A 151 -2.73 13.37 8.74
CA LEU A 151 -2.24 14.72 8.40
C LEU A 151 -3.37 15.51 7.73
N ASP A 152 -3.36 16.83 7.80
CA ASP A 152 -4.33 17.60 7.01
C ASP A 152 -3.91 17.57 5.53
N LYS A 153 -2.62 17.84 5.26
CA LYS A 153 -2.10 17.92 3.89
C LYS A 153 -0.83 17.10 3.71
N PHE A 154 -0.78 16.30 2.64
CA PHE A 154 0.41 15.58 2.22
C PHE A 154 0.69 15.81 0.73
N ILE A 155 1.82 16.47 0.44
CA ILE A 155 2.35 16.66 -0.91
C ILE A 155 3.57 15.78 -1.13
N LEU A 156 3.57 15.01 -2.21
CA LEU A 156 4.70 14.21 -2.66
C LEU A 156 5.16 14.68 -4.04
N GLU A 157 6.39 15.19 -4.12
CA GLU A 157 7.07 15.52 -5.37
C GLU A 157 8.07 14.40 -5.73
N ALA A 158 7.71 13.57 -6.71
CA ALA A 158 8.50 12.40 -7.11
C ALA A 158 8.35 12.09 -8.61
N ASP A 159 9.31 12.57 -9.41
CA ASP A 159 9.31 12.39 -10.88
C ASP A 159 9.38 10.92 -11.34
N SER A 160 10.02 10.05 -10.57
CA SER A 160 10.30 8.65 -10.93
C SER A 160 9.35 7.64 -10.27
N ILE A 161 8.27 8.11 -9.64
CA ILE A 161 7.37 7.26 -8.86
C ILE A 161 6.66 6.23 -9.74
N GLU A 162 6.84 4.95 -9.46
CA GLU A 162 6.21 3.84 -10.17
C GLU A 162 5.09 3.21 -9.35
N ASN A 163 5.23 3.17 -8.02
CA ASN A 163 4.30 2.50 -7.10
C ASN A 163 3.95 3.41 -5.91
N LEU A 164 2.67 3.74 -5.77
CA LEU A 164 2.10 4.49 -4.65
C LEU A 164 1.15 3.58 -3.88
N HIS A 165 1.40 3.38 -2.60
CA HIS A 165 0.53 2.63 -1.70
C HIS A 165 0.24 3.42 -0.43
N LEU A 166 -1.03 3.77 -0.23
CA LEU A 166 -1.57 4.39 0.98
C LEU A 166 -2.45 3.37 1.71
N LYS A 167 -2.26 3.21 3.01
CA LYS A 167 -3.00 2.28 3.84
C LYS A 167 -3.36 2.86 5.20
N ASP A 168 -4.59 2.69 5.67
CA ASP A 168 -4.99 3.13 7.03
C ASP A 168 -4.65 4.62 7.27
N CYS A 169 -4.83 5.46 6.25
CA CYS A 169 -4.44 6.87 6.28
C CYS A 169 -5.66 7.78 6.45
N THR A 170 -5.52 8.87 7.20
CA THR A 170 -6.54 9.91 7.34
C THR A 170 -5.98 11.25 6.89
N LEU A 171 -6.41 11.74 5.73
CA LEU A 171 -5.89 12.93 5.07
C LEU A 171 -7.02 13.91 4.69
N GLU A 172 -6.85 15.23 4.82
CA GLU A 172 -7.78 16.15 4.14
C GLU A 172 -7.41 16.26 2.65
N LEU A 173 -6.12 16.41 2.34
CA LEU A 173 -5.61 16.55 0.99
C LEU A 173 -4.35 15.73 0.76
N PHE A 174 -4.33 14.96 -0.34
CA PHE A 174 -3.15 14.32 -0.88
C PHE A 174 -2.89 14.81 -2.31
N GLU A 175 -1.65 15.21 -2.60
CA GLU A 175 -1.22 15.67 -3.92
C GLU A 175 0.05 14.96 -4.36
N LEU A 176 0.02 14.31 -5.53
CA LEU A 176 1.19 13.76 -6.20
C LEU A 176 1.64 14.65 -7.36
N ILE A 177 2.82 15.23 -7.21
CA ILE A 177 3.49 16.00 -8.25
C ILE A 177 4.57 15.09 -8.89
N GLY A 178 4.40 14.79 -10.17
CA GLY A 178 5.29 13.87 -10.89
C GLY A 178 5.21 14.03 -12.40
N LYS A 179 5.92 13.17 -13.13
CA LYS A 179 6.09 13.23 -14.59
C LYS A 179 5.41 12.08 -15.34
N GLY A 180 4.30 11.54 -14.84
CA GLY A 180 3.58 10.51 -15.59
C GLY A 180 4.09 9.08 -15.39
N SER A 181 4.96 8.81 -14.42
CA SER A 181 5.65 7.52 -14.29
C SER A 181 4.88 6.44 -13.50
N LEU A 182 3.74 6.80 -12.88
CA LEU A 182 3.01 5.92 -11.98
C LEU A 182 2.40 4.73 -12.73
N ARG A 183 2.66 3.52 -12.22
CA ARG A 183 2.22 2.24 -12.79
C ARG A 183 1.27 1.49 -11.87
N VAL A 184 1.42 1.67 -10.56
CA VAL A 184 0.62 0.99 -9.54
C VAL A 184 0.11 2.01 -8.54
N LEU A 185 -1.21 2.06 -8.40
CA LEU A 185 -1.90 2.79 -7.36
C LEU A 185 -2.60 1.81 -6.44
N LYS A 186 -2.27 1.86 -5.15
CA LYS A 186 -2.94 1.08 -4.10
C LYS A 186 -3.46 1.99 -3.00
N ILE A 187 -4.71 1.81 -2.64
CA ILE A 187 -5.39 2.56 -1.58
C ILE A 187 -6.17 1.54 -0.76
N ASP A 188 -5.87 1.43 0.52
CA ASP A 188 -6.51 0.45 1.41
C ASP A 188 -6.92 1.11 2.72
N ASP A 189 -8.22 1.22 2.99
CA ASP A 189 -8.74 1.84 4.21
C ASP A 189 -8.23 3.29 4.41
N VAL A 190 -8.44 4.13 3.40
CA VAL A 190 -7.97 5.53 3.41
C VAL A 190 -9.16 6.47 3.45
N SER A 191 -9.15 7.41 4.40
CA SER A 191 -10.09 8.53 4.42
C SER A 191 -9.41 9.76 3.83
N VAL A 192 -9.84 10.22 2.66
CA VAL A 192 -9.32 11.44 2.03
C VAL A 192 -10.41 12.29 1.39
N LEU A 193 -10.44 13.60 1.69
CA LEU A 193 -11.42 14.52 1.11
C LEU A 193 -11.04 14.92 -0.32
N HIS A 194 -9.74 15.15 -0.56
CA HIS A 194 -9.19 15.50 -1.86
C HIS A 194 -7.96 14.66 -2.20
N LEU A 195 -8.11 13.77 -3.19
CA LEU A 195 -7.03 12.98 -3.76
C LEU A 195 -6.71 13.51 -5.15
N ASP A 196 -5.52 14.10 -5.31
CA ASP A 196 -5.00 14.56 -6.60
C ASP A 196 -3.74 13.78 -6.97
N ILE A 197 -3.82 13.07 -8.10
CA ILE A 197 -2.69 12.32 -8.67
C ILE A 197 -2.24 12.96 -10.00
N GLY A 198 -2.84 14.08 -10.39
CA GLY A 198 -2.53 14.84 -11.59
C GLY A 198 -2.58 14.01 -12.88
N ASP A 199 -1.71 14.34 -13.84
CA ASP A 199 -1.53 13.59 -15.08
C ASP A 199 -0.63 12.34 -14.89
N ASN A 200 -0.41 11.88 -13.65
CA ASN A 200 0.44 10.71 -13.41
C ASN A 200 -0.19 9.37 -13.84
N THR A 201 -1.45 9.38 -14.29
CA THR A 201 -2.24 8.16 -14.46
C THR A 201 -2.15 7.50 -15.84
N GLU A 202 -1.53 8.15 -16.84
CA GLU A 202 -1.47 7.64 -18.23
C GLU A 202 -0.81 6.25 -18.35
N ASN A 203 0.15 5.95 -17.47
CA ASN A 203 0.92 4.71 -17.48
C ASN A 203 0.44 3.67 -16.44
N LEU A 204 -0.69 3.91 -15.77
CA LEU A 204 -1.23 2.99 -14.78
C LEU A 204 -1.54 1.62 -15.40
N GLN A 205 -1.06 0.58 -14.72
CA GLN A 205 -1.25 -0.83 -15.06
C GLN A 205 -2.08 -1.54 -14.01
N ILE A 206 -2.01 -1.08 -12.75
CA ILE A 206 -2.72 -1.66 -11.62
C ILE A 206 -3.35 -0.54 -10.79
N VAL A 207 -4.66 -0.65 -10.58
CA VAL A 207 -5.41 0.14 -9.61
C VAL A 207 -6.06 -0.84 -8.65
N ASP A 208 -5.74 -0.69 -7.38
CA ASP A 208 -6.21 -1.56 -6.29
C ASP A 208 -6.73 -0.68 -5.16
N VAL A 209 -8.05 -0.60 -5.04
CA VAL A 209 -8.72 0.26 -4.06
C VAL A 209 -9.61 -0.60 -3.18
N SER A 210 -9.38 -0.55 -1.88
CA SER A 210 -10.19 -1.20 -0.86
C SER A 210 -10.61 -0.25 0.26
N SER A 211 -11.81 -0.47 0.79
CA SER A 211 -12.36 0.26 1.95
C SER A 211 -12.22 1.78 1.80
N PHE A 212 -12.76 2.34 0.71
CA PHE A 212 -12.53 3.73 0.32
C PHE A 212 -13.83 4.44 -0.03
N THR A 213 -13.97 5.69 0.38
CA THR A 213 -15.15 6.52 0.05
C THR A 213 -14.73 7.66 -0.87
N ILE A 214 -15.35 7.77 -2.04
CA ILE A 214 -15.06 8.83 -3.01
C ILE A 214 -16.25 9.09 -3.93
N MET A 215 -16.39 10.32 -4.42
CA MET A 215 -17.36 10.62 -5.48
C MET A 215 -16.99 9.90 -6.78
N TRP A 216 -17.93 9.20 -7.42
CA TRP A 216 -17.62 8.45 -8.66
C TRP A 216 -17.02 9.34 -9.77
N PRO A 217 -17.56 10.54 -10.09
CA PRO A 217 -16.99 11.39 -11.13
C PRO A 217 -15.53 11.79 -10.87
N LYS A 218 -15.15 11.97 -9.59
CA LYS A 218 -13.77 12.29 -9.20
C LYS A 218 -12.85 11.09 -9.45
N PHE A 219 -13.26 9.92 -8.97
CA PHE A 219 -12.48 8.70 -9.14
C PHE A 219 -12.34 8.33 -10.62
N TYR A 220 -13.44 8.41 -11.38
CA TYR A 220 -13.46 8.17 -12.81
C TYR A 220 -12.49 9.09 -13.56
N ASN A 221 -12.57 10.41 -13.33
CA ASN A 221 -11.69 11.37 -13.99
C ASN A 221 -10.22 11.06 -13.74
N MET A 222 -9.87 10.65 -12.52
CA MET A 222 -8.50 10.28 -12.13
C MET A 222 -7.96 9.12 -12.97
N ILE A 223 -8.74 8.05 -13.16
CA ILE A 223 -8.24 6.83 -13.83
C ILE A 223 -8.62 6.75 -15.32
N SER A 224 -9.54 7.57 -15.83
CA SER A 224 -10.08 7.50 -17.19
C SER A 224 -9.03 7.53 -18.33
N LYS A 225 -7.86 8.15 -18.10
CA LYS A 225 -6.75 8.23 -19.06
C LYS A 225 -5.89 6.96 -19.12
N SER A 226 -6.12 5.98 -18.24
CA SER A 226 -5.26 4.80 -18.03
C SER A 226 -5.48 3.69 -19.06
N SER A 227 -5.22 3.94 -20.34
CA SER A 227 -5.46 2.96 -21.41
C SER A 227 -4.65 1.65 -21.30
N ASN A 228 -3.56 1.67 -20.51
CA ASN A 228 -2.70 0.51 -20.23
C ASN A 228 -3.11 -0.29 -18.99
N LEU A 229 -4.26 0.02 -18.38
CA LEU A 229 -4.72 -0.63 -17.16
C LEU A 229 -5.01 -2.12 -17.41
N LYS A 230 -4.32 -2.99 -16.67
CA LYS A 230 -4.43 -4.46 -16.79
C LYS A 230 -5.19 -5.08 -15.65
N ARG A 231 -5.14 -4.46 -14.46
CA ARG A 231 -5.81 -4.92 -13.25
C ARG A 231 -6.55 -3.76 -12.59
N LEU A 232 -7.84 -3.95 -12.38
CA LEU A 232 -8.71 -3.06 -11.63
C LEU A 232 -9.33 -3.84 -10.48
N ARG A 233 -9.11 -3.38 -9.25
CA ARG A 233 -9.73 -3.91 -8.05
C ARG A 233 -10.45 -2.78 -7.31
N LEU A 234 -11.75 -2.98 -7.06
CA LEU A 234 -12.62 -2.08 -6.32
C LEU A 234 -13.34 -2.92 -5.25
N TRP A 235 -12.86 -2.86 -4.01
CA TRP A 235 -13.30 -3.77 -2.94
C TRP A 235 -13.81 -3.01 -1.72
N GLY A 236 -15.12 -3.01 -1.47
CA GLY A 236 -15.69 -2.20 -0.37
C GLY A 236 -15.52 -0.71 -0.62
N VAL A 237 -15.64 -0.28 -1.88
CA VAL A 237 -15.63 1.13 -2.27
C VAL A 237 -17.06 1.66 -2.21
N VAL A 238 -17.26 2.79 -1.54
CA VAL A 238 -18.56 3.47 -1.43
C VAL A 238 -18.52 4.77 -2.24
N PHE A 239 -19.46 4.92 -3.17
CA PHE A 239 -19.59 6.13 -3.97
C PHE A 239 -20.65 7.05 -3.37
N ASP A 240 -20.25 8.25 -2.94
CA ASP A 240 -21.10 9.23 -2.25
C ASP A 240 -21.97 10.07 -3.23
N ASP A 241 -22.60 9.41 -4.21
CA ASP A 241 -23.42 10.04 -5.26
C ASP A 241 -24.76 9.30 -5.39
N GLU A 242 -25.89 10.02 -5.37
CA GLU A 242 -27.26 9.46 -5.52
C GLU A 242 -27.49 8.70 -6.85
N ASP A 243 -26.67 8.96 -7.87
CA ASP A 243 -26.76 8.37 -9.23
C ASP A 243 -25.57 7.44 -9.56
N GLY A 244 -24.69 7.14 -8.59
CA GLY A 244 -23.34 6.61 -8.78
C GLY A 244 -23.23 5.11 -9.09
N VAL A 245 -23.97 4.60 -10.07
CA VAL A 245 -23.74 3.22 -10.55
C VAL A 245 -22.53 3.19 -11.47
N VAL A 246 -21.48 2.45 -11.11
CA VAL A 246 -20.36 2.19 -12.03
C VAL A 246 -20.89 1.43 -13.25
N ASP A 247 -20.84 2.05 -14.42
CA ASP A 247 -21.29 1.43 -15.66
C ASP A 247 -20.17 0.58 -16.27
N LEU A 248 -20.47 -0.69 -16.57
CA LEU A 248 -19.54 -1.61 -17.22
C LEU A 248 -19.17 -1.15 -18.64
N GLU A 249 -20.00 -0.35 -19.30
CA GLU A 249 -19.70 0.29 -20.58
C GLU A 249 -18.56 1.31 -20.44
N THR A 250 -18.54 2.04 -19.33
CA THR A 250 -17.48 2.99 -19.01
C THR A 250 -16.16 2.27 -18.71
N VAL A 251 -16.20 1.20 -17.92
CA VAL A 251 -15.00 0.37 -17.63
C VAL A 251 -14.44 -0.24 -18.92
N SER A 252 -15.30 -0.78 -19.78
CA SER A 252 -14.90 -1.41 -21.04
C SER A 252 -14.28 -0.43 -22.03
N SER A 253 -14.77 0.81 -22.08
CA SER A 253 -14.29 1.83 -23.02
C SER A 253 -12.98 2.49 -22.56
N CYS A 254 -12.84 2.74 -21.25
CA CYS A 254 -11.63 3.36 -20.69
C CYS A 254 -10.45 2.39 -20.58
N PHE A 255 -10.70 1.11 -20.33
CA PHE A 255 -9.66 0.12 -20.03
C PHE A 255 -9.64 -1.02 -21.04
N PRO A 256 -9.27 -0.74 -22.31
CA PRO A 256 -9.30 -1.75 -23.37
C PRO A 256 -8.32 -2.90 -23.11
N GLN A 257 -7.27 -2.71 -22.29
CA GLN A 257 -6.31 -3.76 -21.94
C GLN A 257 -6.64 -4.51 -20.63
N LEU A 258 -7.81 -4.27 -20.04
CA LEU A 258 -8.18 -4.85 -18.76
C LEU A 258 -8.27 -6.37 -18.87
N SER A 259 -7.43 -7.04 -18.08
CA SER A 259 -7.29 -8.51 -18.09
C SER A 259 -7.75 -9.16 -16.78
N HIS A 260 -7.77 -8.37 -15.72
CA HIS A 260 -8.10 -8.80 -14.38
C HIS A 260 -9.04 -7.78 -13.73
N LEU A 261 -10.24 -8.23 -13.35
CA LEU A 261 -11.23 -7.42 -12.66
C LEU A 261 -11.56 -8.03 -11.30
N SER A 262 -11.58 -7.22 -10.25
CA SER A 262 -11.88 -7.64 -8.89
C SER A 262 -12.89 -6.69 -8.26
N LEU A 263 -14.06 -7.21 -7.86
CA LEU A 263 -15.18 -6.41 -7.37
C LEU A 263 -15.82 -7.06 -6.13
N SER A 264 -16.07 -6.24 -5.11
CA SER A 264 -16.91 -6.65 -3.96
C SER A 264 -18.33 -6.21 -4.19
N TYR A 265 -19.29 -7.12 -4.02
CA TYR A 265 -20.71 -6.81 -3.96
C TYR A 265 -21.03 -6.14 -2.63
N ASP A 266 -21.53 -4.91 -2.69
CA ASP A 266 -22.19 -4.23 -1.59
C ASP A 266 -23.57 -3.77 -2.04
N LEU A 267 -24.56 -3.89 -1.15
CA LEU A 267 -26.00 -3.75 -1.40
C LEU A 267 -26.43 -2.36 -1.88
N LYS A 268 -25.51 -1.38 -1.93
CA LYS A 268 -25.81 0.01 -2.25
C LYS A 268 -25.28 0.51 -3.60
N ASP A 269 -24.06 0.18 -4.05
CA ASP A 269 -23.42 1.05 -5.09
C ASP A 269 -22.51 0.36 -6.13
N VAL A 270 -22.61 -0.95 -6.36
CA VAL A 270 -21.57 -1.63 -7.17
C VAL A 270 -22.01 -2.03 -8.57
N CYS A 271 -21.17 -1.63 -9.55
CA CYS A 271 -21.16 -2.02 -10.96
C CYS A 271 -22.49 -2.57 -11.49
N GLY A 272 -23.38 -1.67 -11.89
CA GLY A 272 -24.60 -2.06 -12.55
C GLY A 272 -24.26 -2.82 -13.81
N LEU A 273 -24.90 -3.97 -14.01
CA LEU A 273 -24.88 -4.71 -15.28
C LEU A 273 -25.65 -3.98 -16.40
N GLN A 274 -25.81 -2.66 -16.28
CA GLN A 274 -26.37 -1.81 -17.31
C GLN A 274 -25.43 -1.77 -18.52
N GLY A 275 -25.98 -1.45 -19.68
CA GLY A 275 -25.23 -1.49 -20.93
C GLY A 275 -25.12 -2.90 -21.53
N SER A 276 -24.51 -2.99 -22.72
CA SER A 276 -24.38 -4.23 -23.49
C SER A 276 -22.93 -4.62 -23.80
N SER A 277 -21.95 -3.88 -23.26
CA SER A 277 -20.54 -4.07 -23.53
C SER A 277 -20.03 -5.45 -23.09
N HIS A 278 -19.04 -5.97 -23.80
CA HIS A 278 -18.35 -7.21 -23.44
C HIS A 278 -16.93 -6.88 -22.98
N LEU A 279 -16.54 -7.47 -21.86
CA LEU A 279 -15.19 -7.40 -21.31
C LEU A 279 -14.34 -8.53 -21.90
N GLU A 280 -14.11 -8.46 -23.22
CA GLU A 280 -13.47 -9.55 -23.98
C GLU A 280 -12.05 -9.87 -23.51
N ASN A 281 -11.33 -8.88 -22.97
CA ASN A 281 -9.94 -9.06 -22.52
C ASN A 281 -9.83 -9.59 -21.09
N VAL A 282 -10.92 -9.59 -20.32
CA VAL A 282 -10.92 -10.06 -18.93
C VAL A 282 -10.82 -11.59 -18.91
N VAL A 283 -9.70 -12.07 -18.39
CA VAL A 283 -9.38 -13.50 -18.26
C VAL A 283 -9.45 -13.99 -16.82
N VAL A 284 -9.33 -13.09 -15.84
CA VAL A 284 -9.50 -13.36 -14.41
C VAL A 284 -10.55 -12.42 -13.84
N LEU A 285 -11.52 -13.00 -13.16
CA LEU A 285 -12.57 -12.28 -12.45
C LEU A 285 -12.58 -12.71 -10.99
N GLU A 286 -12.47 -11.75 -10.09
CA GLU A 286 -12.60 -11.94 -8.65
C GLU A 286 -13.88 -11.24 -8.20
N LEU A 287 -14.82 -11.97 -7.62
CA LEU A 287 -16.08 -11.43 -7.11
C LEU A 287 -16.19 -11.80 -5.64
N GLY A 288 -16.68 -10.91 -4.79
CA GLY A 288 -16.97 -11.29 -3.41
C GLY A 288 -18.10 -10.50 -2.79
N TRP A 289 -18.32 -10.70 -1.50
CA TRP A 289 -19.33 -9.98 -0.73
C TRP A 289 -18.82 -9.68 0.68
N THR A 290 -19.29 -8.56 1.23
CA THR A 290 -19.22 -8.28 2.67
C THR A 290 -20.44 -8.85 3.39
N ILE A 291 -21.63 -8.67 2.80
CA ILE A 291 -22.90 -9.23 3.28
C ILE A 291 -23.53 -10.01 2.13
N ILE A 292 -23.80 -11.30 2.34
CA ILE A 292 -24.38 -12.14 1.28
C ILE A 292 -25.85 -11.77 1.03
N SER A 293 -26.21 -11.69 -0.26
CA SER A 293 -27.55 -11.38 -0.74
C SER A 293 -28.03 -12.45 -1.70
N GLU A 294 -29.35 -12.64 -1.81
CA GLU A 294 -29.95 -13.54 -2.80
C GLU A 294 -29.58 -13.16 -4.24
N LEU A 295 -29.35 -11.86 -4.49
CA LEU A 295 -29.04 -11.30 -5.81
C LEU A 295 -27.58 -11.54 -6.26
N PHE A 296 -26.70 -11.95 -5.35
CA PHE A 296 -25.28 -12.13 -5.68
C PHE A 296 -25.08 -13.21 -6.76
N SER A 297 -25.89 -14.27 -6.76
CA SER A 297 -25.83 -15.32 -7.79
C SER A 297 -26.14 -14.79 -9.19
N ASP A 298 -27.15 -13.91 -9.30
CA ASP A 298 -27.57 -13.31 -10.56
C ASP A 298 -26.53 -12.31 -11.06
N TRP A 299 -25.89 -11.60 -10.13
CA TRP A 299 -24.78 -10.70 -10.43
C TRP A 299 -23.57 -11.47 -11.01
N VAL A 300 -23.17 -12.58 -10.39
CA VAL A 300 -22.12 -13.48 -10.92
C VAL A 300 -22.50 -13.99 -12.31
N ALA A 301 -23.76 -14.40 -12.51
CA ALA A 301 -24.24 -14.88 -13.81
C ALA A 301 -24.12 -13.80 -14.90
N GLY A 302 -24.50 -12.56 -14.58
CA GLY A 302 -24.39 -11.43 -15.50
C GLY A 302 -22.94 -11.13 -15.91
N PHE A 303 -22.00 -11.19 -14.97
CA PHE A 303 -20.58 -11.02 -15.29
C PHE A 303 -20.03 -12.13 -16.19
N LEU A 304 -20.43 -13.38 -15.97
CA LEU A 304 -20.03 -14.51 -16.82
C LEU A 304 -20.51 -14.35 -18.26
N GLU A 305 -21.70 -13.78 -18.47
CA GLU A 305 -22.21 -13.47 -19.81
C GLU A 305 -21.46 -12.31 -20.49
N ARG A 306 -20.92 -11.39 -19.69
CA ARG A 306 -20.16 -10.22 -20.15
C ARG A 306 -18.68 -10.50 -20.40
N CYS A 307 -18.13 -11.58 -19.85
CA CYS A 307 -16.71 -11.96 -19.96
C CYS A 307 -16.53 -13.25 -20.79
N PRO A 308 -16.65 -13.21 -22.13
CA PRO A 308 -16.67 -14.42 -22.96
C PRO A 308 -15.35 -15.22 -22.97
N ASN A 309 -14.22 -14.58 -22.66
CA ASN A 309 -12.89 -15.21 -22.65
C ASN A 309 -12.38 -15.51 -21.24
N LEU A 310 -13.28 -15.53 -20.25
CA LEU A 310 -12.92 -15.78 -18.85
C LEU A 310 -12.29 -17.17 -18.70
N LYS A 311 -11.19 -17.23 -17.96
CA LYS A 311 -10.48 -18.49 -17.65
C LYS A 311 -10.55 -18.84 -16.18
N LYS A 312 -10.58 -17.84 -15.30
CA LYS A 312 -10.61 -18.03 -13.85
C LYS A 312 -11.63 -17.11 -13.19
N LEU A 313 -12.49 -17.70 -12.36
CA LEU A 313 -13.39 -17.03 -11.44
C LEU A 313 -12.96 -17.35 -10.01
N VAL A 314 -12.69 -16.33 -9.20
CA VAL A 314 -12.49 -16.47 -7.75
C VAL A 314 -13.67 -15.83 -7.04
N ILE A 315 -14.27 -16.59 -6.13
CA ILE A 315 -15.38 -16.13 -5.30
C ILE A 315 -14.86 -15.96 -3.89
N PHE A 316 -14.80 -14.72 -3.42
CA PHE A 316 -14.47 -14.39 -2.03
C PHE A 316 -15.73 -14.26 -1.19
N GLY A 317 -15.69 -14.73 0.05
CA GLY A 317 -16.79 -14.53 0.97
C GLY A 317 -16.37 -14.59 2.42
N VAL A 318 -17.09 -13.87 3.28
CA VAL A 318 -16.89 -13.93 4.72
C VAL A 318 -17.92 -14.88 5.33
N VAL A 319 -17.46 -15.96 5.98
CA VAL A 319 -18.30 -16.97 6.62
C VAL A 319 -18.06 -16.94 8.13
N SER A 320 -18.74 -16.01 8.81
CA SER A 320 -18.75 -15.92 10.28
C SER A 320 -19.18 -17.24 10.96
N GLU A 321 -18.59 -17.56 12.12
CA GLU A 321 -18.94 -18.75 12.92
C GLU A 321 -20.40 -18.72 13.43
N ALA A 322 -20.94 -17.53 13.69
CA ALA A 322 -22.34 -17.32 13.99
C ALA A 322 -23.07 -16.90 12.70
N LYS A 323 -23.87 -17.81 12.14
CA LYS A 323 -24.80 -17.52 11.04
C LYS A 323 -26.24 -17.63 11.53
N SER A 324 -27.05 -16.65 11.16
CA SER A 324 -28.49 -16.74 11.28
C SER A 324 -29.03 -17.84 10.36
N HIS A 325 -30.20 -18.38 10.70
CA HIS A 325 -30.86 -19.38 9.85
C HIS A 325 -31.12 -18.85 8.42
N GLU A 326 -31.29 -17.53 8.28
CA GLU A 326 -31.52 -16.86 7.02
C GLU A 326 -30.25 -16.83 6.15
N GLU A 327 -29.10 -16.42 6.70
CA GLU A 327 -27.84 -16.44 5.96
C GLU A 327 -27.47 -17.85 5.49
N CYS A 328 -27.74 -18.88 6.31
CA CYS A 328 -27.55 -20.27 5.91
C CYS A 328 -28.43 -20.66 4.70
N ARG A 329 -29.67 -20.17 4.63
CA ARG A 329 -30.56 -20.40 3.48
C ARG A 329 -30.05 -19.69 2.23
N ILE A 330 -29.62 -18.43 2.37
CA ILE A 330 -29.05 -17.65 1.26
C ILE A 330 -27.78 -18.34 0.72
N LEU A 331 -26.87 -18.78 1.61
CA LEU A 331 -25.67 -19.53 1.23
C LEU A 331 -26.00 -20.85 0.51
N ALA A 332 -27.01 -21.59 0.98
CA ALA A 332 -27.46 -22.81 0.32
C ALA A 332 -28.05 -22.56 -1.08
N SER A 333 -28.84 -21.48 -1.21
CA SER A 333 -29.39 -21.01 -2.48
C SER A 333 -28.28 -20.59 -3.45
N PHE A 334 -27.33 -19.80 -2.98
CA PHE A 334 -26.14 -19.37 -3.72
C PHE A 334 -25.32 -20.57 -4.21
N THR A 335 -25.00 -21.51 -3.31
CA THR A 335 -24.23 -22.72 -3.64
C THR A 335 -24.92 -23.51 -4.76
N SER A 336 -26.24 -23.71 -4.65
CA SER A 336 -27.01 -24.42 -5.68
C SER A 336 -27.00 -23.69 -7.02
N SER A 337 -27.15 -22.36 -7.00
CA SER A 337 -27.13 -21.50 -8.18
C SER A 337 -25.77 -21.50 -8.88
N ILE A 338 -24.68 -21.38 -8.11
CA ILE A 338 -23.31 -21.45 -8.64
C ILE A 338 -23.01 -22.82 -9.24
N VAL A 339 -23.38 -23.93 -8.59
CA VAL A 339 -23.18 -25.27 -9.16
C VAL A 339 -23.88 -25.40 -10.52
N ARG A 340 -25.09 -24.83 -10.67
CA ARG A 340 -25.79 -24.79 -11.94
C ARG A 340 -25.08 -23.93 -12.99
N LEU A 341 -24.58 -22.75 -12.59
CA LEU A 341 -23.82 -21.87 -13.47
C LEU A 341 -22.53 -22.53 -13.94
N MET A 342 -21.79 -23.21 -13.07
CA MET A 342 -20.51 -23.84 -13.43
C MET A 342 -20.67 -25.03 -14.37
N ARG A 343 -21.84 -25.67 -14.40
CA ARG A 343 -22.17 -26.66 -15.44
C ARG A 343 -22.31 -26.02 -16.84
N LYS A 344 -22.68 -24.74 -16.92
CA LYS A 344 -22.75 -23.97 -18.18
C LYS A 344 -21.37 -23.48 -18.61
N TYR A 345 -20.52 -23.11 -17.66
CA TYR A 345 -19.19 -22.53 -17.89
C TYR A 345 -18.03 -23.50 -17.55
N LEU A 346 -18.05 -24.70 -18.13
CA LEU A 346 -17.06 -25.77 -17.85
C LEU A 346 -15.59 -25.41 -18.18
N HIS A 347 -15.38 -24.36 -18.98
CA HIS A 347 -14.06 -23.88 -19.38
C HIS A 347 -13.45 -22.88 -18.37
N VAL A 348 -14.23 -22.42 -17.40
CA VAL A 348 -13.80 -21.49 -16.35
C VAL A 348 -13.35 -22.28 -15.13
N GLU A 349 -12.12 -22.06 -14.68
CA GLU A 349 -11.63 -22.53 -13.39
C GLU A 349 -12.28 -21.72 -12.28
N VAL A 350 -12.87 -22.39 -11.29
CA VAL A 350 -13.60 -21.73 -10.19
C VAL A 350 -12.91 -22.04 -8.88
N GLN A 351 -12.56 -20.98 -8.16
CA GLN A 351 -11.95 -21.04 -6.83
C GLN A 351 -12.85 -20.32 -5.83
N PHE A 352 -12.94 -20.85 -4.61
CA PHE A 352 -13.63 -20.21 -3.50
C PHE A 352 -12.62 -19.92 -2.39
N ASP A 353 -12.53 -18.65 -2.00
CA ASP A 353 -11.67 -18.18 -0.92
C ASP A 353 -12.57 -17.60 0.18
N TYR A 354 -12.82 -18.41 1.21
CA TYR A 354 -13.63 -18.01 2.35
C TYR A 354 -12.74 -17.62 3.53
N GLU A 355 -13.01 -16.46 4.11
CA GLU A 355 -12.45 -16.00 5.39
C GLU A 355 -13.37 -16.33 6.58
#